data_AF-A0A450X9B4-F1
#
_entry.id   AF-A0A450X9B4-F1
#
_cell.length_a   1.000
_cell.length_b   1.000
_cell.length_c   1.000
_cell.angle_alpha   90.00
_cell.angle_beta   90.00
_cell.angle_gamma   90.00
#
_symmetry.space_group_name_H-M   'P 1'
#
loop_
_entity.id
_entity.type
_entity.pdbx_description
1 polymer ?
#
loop_
_entity_poly.entity_id
_entity_poly.type
_entity_poly.pdbx_seq_one_letter_code
_entity_poly.pdbx_strand_id
1 'polypeptide(L)'
;AGPFADKFGFTEPEVARLLNDFDLAETLPEVREWYNGYRFGETVIYNPWSILNFIDERPAPPAAHWVNTSSNDLVRELLESGGSEIREDLENLLAGKRMECQVTEDVPLRDIKGDPEAIWSLLLFSGYLKPVGAKTRNRQTFHELAIPNLEVEILYERIIRHWLTRHISSKYLNRLLDALTGGDVPEFARHLQTLVLNMLSYHDTA
;
A
#
# COMPACT_ATOMS: atom_id res chain seq x y z
N ALA A 1 -16.22 18.98 12.48
CA ALA A 1 -15.32 18.91 11.32
C ALA A 1 -14.78 20.31 11.03
N GLY A 2 -13.51 20.44 10.66
CA GLY A 2 -12.95 21.74 10.23
C GLY A 2 -13.58 22.22 8.93
N PRO A 3 -13.52 23.52 8.61
CA PRO A 3 -14.25 24.12 7.49
C PRO A 3 -13.88 23.59 6.10
N PHE A 4 -12.77 22.85 5.97
CA PHE A 4 -12.25 22.35 4.70
C PHE A 4 -12.14 20.82 4.62
N ALA A 5 -12.62 20.11 5.64
CA ALA A 5 -12.45 18.65 5.74
C ALA A 5 -13.13 17.86 4.59
N ASP A 6 -14.12 18.46 3.94
CA ASP A 6 -14.92 17.90 2.85
C ASP A 6 -14.53 18.43 1.47
N LYS A 7 -13.42 19.18 1.34
CA LYS A 7 -13.06 19.89 0.10
C LYS A 7 -11.98 19.23 -0.75
N PHE A 8 -11.35 18.17 -0.24
CA PHE A 8 -10.19 17.51 -0.87
C PHE A 8 -10.53 16.17 -1.53
N GLY A 9 -11.81 15.86 -1.68
CA GLY A 9 -12.29 14.69 -2.43
C GLY A 9 -13.79 14.52 -2.28
N PHE A 10 -14.28 13.29 -2.46
CA PHE A 10 -15.69 12.98 -2.28
C PHE A 10 -15.97 12.40 -0.90
N THR A 11 -17.02 12.88 -0.26
CA THR A 11 -17.60 12.26 0.93
C THR A 11 -18.41 11.02 0.56
N GLU A 12 -18.65 10.11 1.50
CA GLU A 12 -19.48 8.92 1.24
C GLU A 12 -20.89 9.25 0.70
N PRO A 13 -21.60 10.29 1.19
CA PRO A 13 -22.87 10.70 0.60
C PRO A 13 -22.75 11.27 -0.83
N GLU A 14 -21.61 11.86 -1.20
CA GLU A 14 -21.35 12.31 -2.58
C GLU A 14 -21.07 11.13 -3.49
N VAL A 15 -20.25 10.17 -3.04
CA VAL A 15 -19.99 8.92 -3.77
C VAL A 15 -21.28 8.13 -3.98
N ALA A 16 -22.11 7.97 -2.94
CA ALA A 16 -23.39 7.27 -3.07
C ALA A 16 -24.34 7.94 -4.07
N ARG A 17 -24.37 9.27 -4.11
CA ARG A 17 -25.16 10.03 -5.10
C ARG A 17 -24.62 9.84 -6.52
N LEU A 18 -23.31 9.99 -6.70
CA LEU A 18 -22.66 9.75 -8.00
C LEU A 18 -22.96 8.34 -8.50
N LEU A 19 -22.75 7.30 -7.69
CA LEU A 19 -23.06 5.93 -8.10
C LEU A 19 -24.53 5.75 -8.48
N ASN A 20 -25.46 6.37 -7.74
CA ASN A 20 -26.87 6.31 -8.06
C ASN A 20 -27.21 7.00 -9.39
N ASP A 21 -26.58 8.14 -9.70
CA ASP A 21 -26.79 8.88 -10.95
C ASP A 21 -26.34 8.09 -12.20
N PHE A 22 -25.51 7.06 -12.02
CA PHE A 22 -25.04 6.15 -13.07
C PHE A 22 -25.61 4.72 -12.95
N ASP A 23 -26.68 4.51 -12.18
CA ASP A 23 -27.31 3.19 -11.96
C ASP A 23 -26.37 2.13 -11.32
N LEU A 24 -25.41 2.56 -10.49
CA LEU A 24 -24.39 1.73 -9.82
C LEU A 24 -24.55 1.70 -8.30
N ALA A 25 -25.72 2.05 -7.75
CA ALA A 25 -25.93 2.17 -6.30
C ALA A 25 -25.56 0.89 -5.51
N GLU A 26 -25.77 -0.29 -6.11
CA GLU A 26 -25.45 -1.58 -5.50
C GLU A 26 -23.94 -1.82 -5.30
N THR A 27 -23.08 -1.06 -5.98
CA THR A 27 -21.62 -1.23 -5.96
C THR A 27 -20.95 -0.38 -4.88
N LEU A 28 -21.71 0.37 -4.07
CA LEU A 28 -21.16 1.18 -2.98
C LEU A 28 -20.31 0.38 -1.97
N PRO A 29 -20.68 -0.85 -1.56
CA PRO A 29 -19.82 -1.66 -0.69
C PRO A 29 -18.45 -1.98 -1.32
N GLU A 30 -18.43 -2.31 -2.61
CA GLU A 30 -17.20 -2.58 -3.37
C GLU A 30 -16.34 -1.31 -3.48
N VAL A 31 -16.94 -0.17 -3.80
CA VAL A 31 -16.25 1.14 -3.83
C VAL A 31 -15.69 1.51 -2.46
N ARG A 32 -16.40 1.18 -1.37
CA ARG A 32 -15.93 1.41 -0.01
C ARG A 32 -14.67 0.59 0.29
N GLU A 33 -14.63 -0.67 -0.10
CA GLU A 33 -13.45 -1.53 0.08
C GLU A 33 -12.25 -1.03 -0.73
N TRP A 34 -12.48 -0.64 -1.98
CA TRP A 34 -11.41 -0.28 -2.90
C TRP A 34 -10.84 1.12 -2.69
N TYR A 35 -11.66 2.10 -2.34
CA TYR A 35 -11.28 3.52 -2.47
C TYR A 35 -11.53 4.37 -1.21
N ASN A 36 -12.12 3.82 -0.15
CA ASN A 36 -12.30 4.54 1.12
C ASN A 36 -11.04 4.44 2.00
N GLY A 37 -10.63 5.51 2.65
CA GLY A 37 -9.69 5.37 3.76
C GLY A 37 -9.06 6.66 4.26
N TYR A 38 -9.15 7.75 3.51
CA TYR A 38 -8.52 9.01 3.87
C TYR A 38 -9.40 9.77 4.87
N ARG A 39 -8.81 10.18 6.00
CA ARG A 39 -9.54 10.90 7.04
C ARG A 39 -8.98 12.30 7.21
N PHE A 40 -9.82 13.31 6.96
CA PHE A 40 -9.53 14.72 7.19
C PHE A 40 -10.34 15.19 8.40
N GLY A 41 -9.69 15.26 9.56
CA GLY A 41 -10.38 15.46 10.83
C GLY A 41 -11.31 14.29 11.15
N GLU A 42 -12.63 14.54 11.15
CA GLU A 42 -13.66 13.51 11.37
C GLU A 42 -14.34 13.05 10.08
N THR A 43 -13.93 13.61 8.93
CA THR A 43 -14.57 13.34 7.65
C THR A 43 -13.74 12.35 6.85
N VAL A 44 -14.39 11.29 6.39
CA VAL A 44 -13.80 10.29 5.49
C VAL A 44 -14.00 10.74 4.04
N ILE A 45 -12.92 10.68 3.28
CA ILE A 45 -12.82 11.18 1.91
C ILE A 45 -12.31 10.08 0.99
N TYR A 46 -12.93 10.01 -0.18
CA TYR A 46 -12.56 9.16 -1.31
C TYR A 46 -11.74 9.98 -2.31
N ASN A 47 -10.75 9.34 -2.93
CA ASN A 47 -9.97 9.94 -4.00
C ASN A 47 -10.87 10.17 -5.25
N PRO A 48 -11.00 11.42 -5.75
CA PRO A 48 -11.87 11.70 -6.90
C PRO A 48 -11.47 10.95 -8.16
N TRP A 49 -10.17 10.82 -8.43
CA TRP A 49 -9.68 10.12 -9.61
C TRP A 49 -10.08 8.66 -9.59
N SER A 50 -9.91 7.96 -8.46
CA SER A 50 -10.31 6.56 -8.34
C SER A 50 -11.81 6.36 -8.51
N ILE A 51 -12.65 7.23 -7.93
CA ILE A 51 -14.11 7.15 -8.09
C ILE A 51 -14.55 7.41 -9.53
N LEU A 52 -13.99 8.43 -10.18
CA LEU A 52 -14.39 8.78 -11.55
C LEU A 52 -14.00 7.70 -12.55
N ASN A 53 -12.80 7.12 -12.46
CA ASN A 53 -12.40 6.02 -13.35
C ASN A 53 -13.19 4.74 -13.07
N PHE A 54 -13.51 4.44 -11.81
CA PHE A 54 -14.35 3.30 -11.48
C PHE A 54 -15.72 3.38 -12.18
N ILE A 55 -16.32 4.58 -12.24
CA ILE A 55 -17.60 4.80 -12.94
C ILE A 55 -17.41 4.71 -14.46
N ASP A 56 -16.38 5.37 -15.01
CA ASP A 56 -16.12 5.45 -16.45
C ASP A 56 -15.77 4.09 -17.08
N GLU A 57 -15.01 3.25 -16.36
CA GLU A 57 -14.54 1.97 -16.89
C GLU A 57 -15.59 0.84 -16.79
N ARG A 58 -16.76 1.09 -16.19
CA ARG A 58 -17.82 0.06 -16.12
C ARG A 58 -18.18 -0.45 -17.52
N PRO A 59 -18.39 -1.77 -17.68
CA PRO A 59 -18.59 -2.80 -16.65
C PRO A 59 -17.29 -3.49 -16.19
N ALA A 60 -16.11 -2.90 -16.39
CA ALA A 60 -14.87 -3.47 -15.87
C ALA A 60 -14.92 -3.64 -14.33
N PRO A 61 -14.18 -4.63 -13.79
CA PRO A 61 -13.98 -4.74 -12.34
C PRO A 61 -13.20 -3.53 -11.82
N PRO A 62 -13.32 -3.20 -10.51
CA PRO A 62 -12.51 -2.15 -9.92
C PRO A 62 -11.02 -2.39 -10.11
N ALA A 63 -10.28 -1.30 -10.26
CA ALA A 63 -8.85 -1.34 -10.45
C ALA A 63 -8.14 -0.25 -9.62
N ALA A 64 -6.83 -0.38 -9.53
CA ALA A 64 -5.98 0.54 -8.79
C ALA A 64 -5.63 1.75 -9.67
N HIS A 65 -6.55 2.70 -9.83
CA HIS A 65 -6.43 3.88 -10.71
C HIS A 65 -5.43 4.94 -10.21
N TRP A 66 -5.48 5.35 -8.94
CA TRP A 66 -4.61 6.37 -8.34
C TRP A 66 -3.15 5.95 -8.38
N VAL A 67 -2.85 4.73 -7.90
CA VAL A 67 -1.48 4.20 -7.84
C VAL A 67 -0.87 3.96 -9.23
N ASN A 68 -1.66 3.97 -10.30
CA ASN A 68 -1.15 3.83 -11.66
C ASN A 68 -0.80 5.17 -12.33
N THR A 69 -1.05 6.31 -11.68
CA THR A 69 -0.83 7.66 -12.27
C THR A 69 0.49 8.34 -11.90
N SER A 70 1.21 7.89 -10.88
CA SER A 70 2.50 8.46 -10.46
C SER A 70 3.60 7.41 -10.38
N SER A 71 4.87 7.83 -10.41
CA SER A 71 6.07 6.98 -10.43
C SER A 71 6.14 5.99 -9.27
N ASN A 72 5.49 4.82 -9.45
CA ASN A 72 5.67 3.63 -8.62
C ASN A 72 7.15 3.27 -8.44
N ASP A 73 8.00 3.69 -9.36
CA ASP A 73 9.44 3.52 -9.31
C ASP A 73 10.08 4.31 -8.15
N LEU A 74 9.59 5.51 -7.82
CA LEU A 74 10.08 6.26 -6.67
C LEU A 74 9.70 5.56 -5.36
N VAL A 75 8.43 5.17 -5.22
CA VAL A 75 7.96 4.42 -4.04
C VAL A 75 8.75 3.13 -3.87
N ARG A 76 8.94 2.39 -4.97
CA ARG A 76 9.76 1.17 -4.99
C ARG A 76 11.19 1.46 -4.56
N GLU A 77 11.83 2.48 -5.14
CA GLU A 77 13.22 2.83 -4.82
C GLU A 77 13.38 3.21 -3.34
N LEU A 78 12.45 4.00 -2.79
CA LEU A 78 12.46 4.39 -1.39
C LEU A 78 12.34 3.18 -0.47
N LEU A 79 11.37 2.30 -0.74
CA LEU A 79 11.16 1.08 0.03
C LEU A 79 12.36 0.11 -0.10
N GLU A 80 13.02 0.05 -1.27
CA GLU A 80 14.24 -0.74 -1.46
C GLU A 80 15.42 -0.18 -0.67
N SER A 81 15.54 1.15 -0.58
CA SER A 81 16.63 1.84 0.12
C SER A 81 16.53 1.76 1.65
N GLY A 82 15.35 1.44 2.17
CA GLY A 82 15.00 1.49 3.59
C GLY A 82 15.59 0.43 4.51
N GLY A 83 16.32 -0.55 3.96
CA GLY A 83 16.97 -1.60 4.76
C GLY A 83 15.99 -2.58 5.42
N SER A 84 16.39 -3.16 6.55
CA SER A 84 15.61 -4.19 7.26
C SER A 84 14.41 -3.63 8.02
N GLU A 85 14.51 -2.40 8.52
CA GLU A 85 13.44 -1.75 9.30
C GLU A 85 12.19 -1.53 8.45
N ILE A 86 12.35 -0.93 7.26
CA ILE A 86 11.25 -0.76 6.30
C ILE A 86 10.64 -2.10 5.88
N ARG A 87 11.42 -3.19 5.81
CA ARG A 87 10.89 -4.52 5.46
C ARG A 87 10.00 -5.08 6.56
N GLU A 88 10.45 -5.03 7.82
CA GLU A 88 9.66 -5.49 8.97
C GLU A 88 8.35 -4.70 9.10
N ASP A 89 8.44 -3.40 8.93
CA ASP A 89 7.29 -2.49 8.92
C ASP A 89 6.29 -2.79 7.80
N LEU A 90 6.79 -3.04 6.58
CA LEU A 90 5.97 -3.39 5.43
C LEU A 90 5.27 -4.76 5.64
N GLU A 91 5.98 -5.75 6.20
CA GLU A 91 5.39 -7.04 6.59
C GLU A 91 4.27 -6.87 7.62
N ASN A 92 4.48 -6.00 8.61
CA ASN A 92 3.45 -5.69 9.61
C ASN A 92 2.22 -5.01 8.97
N LEU A 93 2.43 -4.04 8.09
CA LEU A 93 1.34 -3.36 7.37
C LEU A 93 0.50 -4.35 6.54
N LEU A 94 1.16 -5.25 5.81
CA LEU A 94 0.49 -6.25 4.97
C LEU A 94 -0.19 -7.36 5.79
N ALA A 95 0.27 -7.60 7.02
CA ALA A 95 -0.44 -8.44 7.98
C ALA A 95 -1.66 -7.72 8.61
N GLY A 96 -2.03 -6.53 8.13
CA GLY A 96 -3.12 -5.72 8.65
C GLY A 96 -2.81 -5.06 10.00
N LYS A 97 -1.54 -5.07 10.43
CA LYS A 97 -1.11 -4.37 11.65
C LYS A 97 -0.83 -2.90 11.35
N ARG A 98 -0.58 -2.16 12.42
CA ARG A 98 -0.24 -0.73 12.37
C ARG A 98 1.23 -0.56 12.67
N MET A 99 1.85 0.42 12.05
CA MET A 99 3.19 0.90 12.39
C MET A 99 3.10 2.21 13.17
N GLU A 100 4.13 2.52 13.95
CA GLU A 100 4.30 3.84 14.59
C GLU A 100 5.38 4.61 13.83
N CYS A 101 5.09 5.87 13.46
CA CYS A 101 6.03 6.73 12.74
C CYS A 101 6.00 8.14 13.35
N GLN A 102 7.17 8.74 13.54
CA GLN A 102 7.32 10.15 13.84
C GLN A 102 7.23 10.97 12.54
N VAL A 103 6.04 11.48 12.27
CA VAL A 103 5.78 12.28 11.06
C VAL A 103 6.59 13.57 11.08
N THR A 104 7.41 13.75 10.04
CA THR A 104 8.20 14.97 9.82
C THR A 104 7.59 15.74 8.65
N GLU A 105 7.06 16.93 8.91
CA GLU A 105 6.37 17.75 7.90
C GLU A 105 7.32 18.40 6.88
N ASP A 106 8.58 18.66 7.28
CA ASP A 106 9.55 19.45 6.51
C ASP A 106 10.74 18.60 5.99
N VAL A 107 10.48 17.45 5.36
CA VAL A 107 11.57 16.61 4.82
C VAL A 107 11.94 17.02 3.39
N PRO A 108 13.18 17.47 3.12
CA PRO A 108 13.64 17.69 1.75
C PRO A 108 13.70 16.36 0.99
N LEU A 109 13.11 16.28 -0.21
CA LEU A 109 13.10 15.06 -1.04
C LEU A 109 14.48 14.41 -1.25
N ARG A 110 15.54 15.23 -1.26
CA ARG A 110 16.93 14.78 -1.43
C ARG A 110 17.47 13.95 -0.26
N ASP A 111 16.90 14.12 0.93
CA ASP A 111 17.38 13.55 2.19
C ASP A 111 16.52 12.35 2.64
N ILE A 112 15.54 11.92 1.83
CA ILE A 112 14.61 10.83 2.18
C ILE A 112 15.25 9.44 2.11
N LYS A 113 16.18 9.23 1.17
CA LYS A 113 16.75 7.90 0.94
C LYS A 113 17.57 7.44 2.14
N GLY A 114 17.22 6.28 2.68
CA GLY A 114 17.90 5.67 3.83
C GLY A 114 17.43 6.15 5.20
N ASP A 115 16.44 7.03 5.28
CA ASP A 115 15.78 7.43 6.54
C ASP A 115 14.34 6.86 6.57
N PRO A 116 14.07 5.83 7.39
CA PRO A 116 12.75 5.21 7.47
C PRO A 116 11.62 6.18 7.84
N GLU A 117 11.85 7.10 8.78
CA GLU A 117 10.84 8.05 9.24
C GLU A 117 10.50 9.06 8.14
N ALA A 118 11.50 9.51 7.38
CA ALA A 118 11.32 10.34 6.20
C ALA A 118 10.51 9.62 5.11
N ILE A 119 10.82 8.35 4.85
CA ILE A 119 10.11 7.51 3.88
C ILE A 119 8.64 7.37 4.27
N TRP A 120 8.36 7.00 5.53
CA TRP A 120 6.99 6.83 6.01
C TRP A 120 6.21 8.15 6.04
N SER A 121 6.86 9.26 6.40
CA SER A 121 6.27 10.60 6.32
C SER A 121 5.86 10.95 4.88
N LEU A 122 6.74 10.70 3.89
CA LEU A 122 6.41 10.93 2.49
C LEU A 122 5.24 10.05 2.03
N LEU A 123 5.25 8.76 2.37
CA LEU A 123 4.19 7.82 2.01
C LEU A 123 2.85 8.19 2.65
N LEU A 124 2.86 8.74 3.86
CA LEU A 124 1.67 9.30 4.50
C LEU A 124 1.14 10.52 3.72
N PHE A 125 1.98 11.52 3.45
CA PHE A 125 1.53 12.75 2.78
C PHE A 125 1.12 12.54 1.32
N SER A 126 1.66 11.53 0.67
CA SER A 126 1.29 11.14 -0.70
C SER A 126 0.11 10.15 -0.77
N GLY A 127 -0.46 9.77 0.38
CA GLY A 127 -1.67 8.95 0.44
C GLY A 127 -1.45 7.45 0.24
N TYR A 128 -0.23 6.94 0.37
CA TYR A 128 0.05 5.50 0.48
C TYR A 128 -0.19 4.94 1.88
N LEU A 129 -0.29 5.81 2.89
CA LEU A 129 -0.68 5.45 4.26
C LEU A 129 -1.78 6.39 4.76
N LYS A 130 -2.54 5.92 5.76
CA LYS A 130 -3.51 6.74 6.51
C LYS A 130 -3.21 6.74 8.01
N PRO A 131 -3.44 7.87 8.71
CA PRO A 131 -3.29 7.94 10.15
C PRO A 131 -4.55 7.39 10.84
N VAL A 132 -4.38 6.37 11.69
CA VAL A 132 -5.46 5.74 12.46
C VAL A 132 -5.44 6.11 13.94
N GLY A 133 -4.35 6.68 14.42
CA GLY A 133 -4.20 7.14 15.80
C GLY A 133 -2.95 7.99 16.00
N ALA A 134 -2.79 8.55 17.20
CA ALA A 134 -1.57 9.22 17.61
C ALA A 134 -1.28 8.95 19.09
N LYS A 135 -0.02 8.84 19.44
CA LYS A 135 0.47 8.66 20.81
C LYS A 135 1.59 9.64 21.08
N THR A 136 1.54 10.31 22.22
CA THR A 136 2.62 11.19 22.66
C THR A 136 3.48 10.47 23.69
N ARG A 137 4.78 10.37 23.43
CA ARG A 137 5.79 9.81 24.35
C ARG A 137 6.98 10.76 24.38
N ASN A 138 7.54 11.04 25.56
CA ASN A 138 8.74 11.89 25.70
C ASN A 138 8.67 13.25 24.97
N ARG A 139 7.49 13.90 24.96
CA ARG A 139 7.22 15.16 24.24
C ARG A 139 7.30 15.06 22.70
N GLN A 140 7.39 13.85 22.16
CA GLN A 140 7.30 13.54 20.73
C GLN A 140 5.95 12.90 20.42
N THR A 141 5.39 13.23 19.25
CA THR A 141 4.13 12.66 18.77
C THR A 141 4.44 11.61 17.71
N PHE A 142 3.93 10.40 17.92
CA PHE A 142 4.00 9.28 16.99
C PHE A 142 2.61 9.02 16.43
N HIS A 143 2.52 8.80 15.13
CA HIS A 143 1.28 8.46 14.46
C HIS A 143 1.21 6.96 14.21
N GLU A 144 0.07 6.35 14.49
CA GLU A 144 -0.22 5.00 14.05
C GLU A 144 -0.69 5.06 12.59
N LEU A 145 0.03 4.37 11.70
CA LEU A 145 -0.26 4.35 10.27
C LEU A 145 -0.75 2.97 9.83
N ALA A 146 -1.62 2.97 8.81
CA ALA A 146 -2.14 1.77 8.18
C ALA A 146 -2.30 1.97 6.67
N ILE A 147 -2.41 0.87 5.92
CA ILE A 147 -2.76 0.90 4.49
C ILE A 147 -4.21 1.43 4.35
N PRO A 148 -4.47 2.38 3.44
CA PRO A 148 -5.77 3.04 3.39
C PRO A 148 -6.89 2.15 2.87
N ASN A 149 -6.64 1.43 1.78
CA ASN A 149 -7.62 0.69 1.01
C ASN A 149 -6.95 -0.40 0.15
N LEU A 150 -7.78 -1.20 -0.53
CA LEU A 150 -7.31 -2.30 -1.36
C LEU A 150 -6.50 -1.83 -2.58
N GLU A 151 -6.79 -0.65 -3.12
CA GLU A 151 -6.02 -0.05 -4.23
C GLU A 151 -4.53 0.12 -3.86
N VAL A 152 -4.24 0.59 -2.65
CA VAL A 152 -2.86 0.77 -2.17
C VAL A 152 -2.25 -0.55 -1.70
N GLU A 153 -3.05 -1.46 -1.12
CA GLU A 153 -2.59 -2.80 -0.76
C GLU A 153 -2.04 -3.56 -1.97
N ILE A 154 -2.77 -3.54 -3.09
CA ILE A 154 -2.36 -4.15 -4.36
C ILE A 154 -1.04 -3.55 -4.88
N LEU A 155 -0.81 -2.25 -4.67
CA LEU A 155 0.47 -1.63 -5.02
C LEU A 155 1.62 -2.25 -4.22
N TYR A 156 1.47 -2.34 -2.89
CA TYR A 156 2.50 -2.91 -2.04
C TYR A 156 2.77 -4.39 -2.38
N GLU A 157 1.72 -5.18 -2.64
CA GLU A 157 1.89 -6.55 -3.14
C GLU A 157 2.68 -6.61 -4.44
N ARG A 158 2.40 -5.70 -5.39
CA ARG A 158 3.13 -5.61 -6.67
C ARG A 158 4.60 -5.25 -6.46
N ILE A 159 4.91 -4.37 -5.51
CA ILE A 159 6.28 -3.99 -5.16
C ILE A 159 7.03 -5.20 -4.59
N ILE A 160 6.45 -5.93 -3.65
CA ILE A 160 7.08 -7.13 -3.06
C ILE A 160 7.23 -8.25 -4.09
N ARG A 161 6.20 -8.51 -4.90
CA ARG A 161 6.31 -9.48 -6.00
C ARG A 161 7.46 -9.12 -6.91
N HIS A 162 7.63 -7.85 -7.25
CA HIS A 162 8.77 -7.41 -8.05
C HIS A 162 10.10 -7.73 -7.36
N TRP A 163 10.27 -7.40 -6.07
CA TRP A 163 11.48 -7.73 -5.32
C TRP A 163 11.81 -9.22 -5.34
N LEU A 164 10.82 -10.08 -5.04
CA LEU A 164 11.00 -11.52 -5.08
C LEU A 164 11.38 -12.00 -6.48
N THR A 165 10.75 -11.45 -7.51
CA THR A 165 11.02 -11.86 -8.90
C THR A 165 12.39 -11.43 -9.44
N ARG A 166 13.13 -10.56 -8.74
CA ARG A 166 14.53 -10.25 -9.09
C ARG A 166 15.45 -11.45 -8.88
N HIS A 167 15.08 -12.39 -8.01
CA HIS A 167 15.94 -13.51 -7.62
C HIS A 167 15.39 -14.86 -8.07
N ILE A 168 14.10 -14.92 -8.44
CA ILE A 168 13.42 -16.13 -8.92
C ILE A 168 12.40 -15.79 -10.01
N SER A 169 12.14 -16.68 -10.96
CA SER A 169 11.07 -16.42 -11.94
C SER A 169 9.69 -16.39 -11.27
N SER A 170 8.77 -15.56 -11.79
CA SER A 170 7.39 -15.47 -11.25
C SER A 170 6.65 -16.82 -11.26
N LYS A 171 6.85 -17.62 -12.32
CA LYS A 171 6.30 -18.98 -12.41
C LYS A 171 6.79 -19.90 -11.29
N TYR A 172 8.03 -19.71 -10.86
CA TYR A 172 8.63 -20.49 -9.78
C TYR A 172 8.09 -20.07 -8.41
N LEU A 173 8.00 -18.76 -8.16
CA LEU A 173 7.41 -18.21 -6.96
C LEU A 173 5.96 -18.68 -6.77
N ASN A 174 5.15 -18.65 -7.82
CA ASN A 174 3.76 -19.11 -7.74
C ASN A 174 3.67 -20.59 -7.37
N ARG A 175 4.49 -21.46 -7.98
CA ARG A 175 4.52 -22.89 -7.60
C ARG A 175 4.93 -23.13 -6.16
N LEU A 176 5.89 -22.35 -5.64
CA LEU A 176 6.28 -22.41 -4.23
C LEU A 176 5.10 -22.03 -3.31
N LEU A 177 4.37 -20.96 -3.63
CA LEU A 177 3.23 -20.50 -2.86
C LEU A 177 2.03 -21.46 -2.96
N ASP A 178 1.77 -22.01 -4.15
CA ASP A 178 0.73 -23.01 -4.38
C ASP A 178 1.01 -24.30 -3.58
N ALA A 179 2.26 -24.76 -3.57
CA ALA A 179 2.67 -25.91 -2.76
C ALA A 179 2.51 -25.64 -1.25
N LEU A 180 2.86 -24.44 -0.79
CA LEU A 180 2.71 -24.04 0.61
C LEU A 180 1.23 -24.01 1.04
N THR A 181 0.39 -23.34 0.26
CA THR A 181 -1.04 -23.15 0.57
C THR A 181 -1.87 -24.42 0.34
N GLY A 182 -1.45 -25.28 -0.60
CA GLY A 182 -2.02 -26.60 -0.83
C GLY A 182 -1.57 -27.68 0.16
N GLY A 183 -0.58 -27.38 1.03
CA GLY A 183 -0.04 -28.33 2.01
C GLY A 183 0.88 -29.41 1.42
N ASP A 184 1.38 -29.23 0.19
CA ASP A 184 2.35 -30.12 -0.44
C ASP A 184 3.77 -29.83 0.09
N VAL A 185 4.05 -30.35 1.28
CA VAL A 185 5.34 -30.16 1.97
C VAL A 185 6.54 -30.64 1.12
N PRO A 186 6.49 -31.80 0.42
CA PRO A 186 7.58 -32.23 -0.47
C PRO A 186 7.86 -31.24 -1.62
N GLU A 187 6.82 -30.77 -2.32
CA GLU A 187 7.00 -29.83 -3.42
C GLU A 187 7.50 -28.47 -2.90
N PHE A 188 6.95 -28.00 -1.79
CA PHE A 188 7.38 -26.78 -1.12
C PHE A 188 8.86 -26.83 -0.72
N ALA A 189 9.30 -27.91 -0.05
CA ALA A 189 10.69 -28.07 0.37
C ALA A 189 11.67 -28.07 -0.80
N ARG A 190 11.32 -28.78 -1.89
CA ARG A 190 12.12 -28.78 -3.12
C ARG A 190 12.23 -27.38 -3.72
N HIS A 191 11.11 -26.65 -3.73
CA HIS A 191 11.12 -25.30 -4.29
C HIS A 191 11.89 -24.30 -3.42
N LEU A 192 11.73 -24.40 -2.10
CA LEU A 192 12.44 -23.57 -1.12
C LEU A 192 13.95 -23.80 -1.19
N GLN A 193 14.39 -25.06 -1.32
CA GLN A 193 15.81 -25.40 -1.42
C GLN A 193 16.47 -24.74 -2.65
N THR A 194 15.81 -24.76 -3.80
CA THR A 194 16.36 -24.12 -5.01
C THR A 194 16.38 -22.60 -4.86
N LEU A 195 15.37 -22.01 -4.20
CA LEU A 195 15.31 -20.57 -3.92
C LEU A 195 16.49 -20.13 -3.04
N VAL A 196 16.75 -20.86 -1.95
CA VAL A 196 17.87 -20.59 -1.05
C VAL A 196 19.21 -20.73 -1.79
N LEU A 197 19.38 -21.78 -2.60
CA LEU A 197 20.60 -21.96 -3.41
C LEU A 197 20.81 -20.83 -4.42
N ASN A 198 19.76 -20.35 -5.08
CA ASN A 198 19.84 -19.25 -6.03
C ASN A 198 20.15 -17.90 -5.36
N MET A 199 19.58 -17.64 -4.18
CA MET A 199 19.90 -16.44 -3.39
C MET A 199 21.35 -16.45 -2.91
N LEU A 200 21.83 -17.57 -2.36
CA LEU A 200 23.22 -17.68 -1.88
C LEU A 200 24.24 -17.59 -3.02
N SER A 201 23.96 -18.20 -4.17
CA SER A 201 24.84 -18.12 -5.34
C SER A 201 24.99 -16.70 -5.89
N TYR A 202 24.00 -15.82 -5.68
CA TYR A 202 24.10 -14.41 -6.07
C TYR A 202 24.99 -13.61 -5.10
N HIS A 203 25.04 -14.00 -3.83
CA HIS A 203 25.86 -13.34 -2.80
C HIS A 203 27.33 -13.81 -2.76
N ASP A 204 27.63 -15.00 -3.28
CA ASP A 204 29.01 -15.53 -3.38
C ASP A 204 29.81 -14.98 -4.58
N THR A 205 29.19 -14.15 -5.44
CA THR A 205 29.84 -13.55 -6.62
C THR A 205 30.19 -12.07 -6.48
N ALA A 206 30.18 -11.53 -5.25
CA ALA A 206 30.57 -10.17 -4.90
C ALA A 206 31.91 -10.11 -4.13
#